data_AF-A0A7T1C9Y3-F1
#
_entry.id   AF-A0A7T1C9Y3-F1
#
_cell.length_a   1.000
_cell.length_b   1.000
_cell.length_c   1.000
_cell.angle_alpha   90.00
_cell.angle_beta   90.00
_cell.angle_gamma   90.00
#
_symmetry.space_group_name_H-M   'P 1'
#
loop_
_entity.id
_entity.type
_entity.pdbx_description
1 polymer ?
#
loop_
_entity_poly.entity_id
_entity_poly.type
_entity_poly.pdbx_seq_one_letter_code
_entity_poly.pdbx_strand_id
1 'polypeptide(L)'
;RYYNEVEVEKRVFKNLQLFMENKDPGNDLFDRLNTTILNKHLNELMEGLSAKVFRTYNASFTLQQQLDELTDPDSSVAEKILAYNRANRAVAVLCNHQRAVPKGHQKSMEKLKEKIDAKKEAIKDAERQVKDAKKDAKHGSVKEKMVYDKKKKLLERLQDQLNKLEIQETDRDENKTIALGTSKLNYLDPRISVAWCKKYDVPI
;
A
#
# COMPACT_ATOMS: atom_id res chain seq x y z
N ARG A 1 3.46 -8.75 -18.60
CA ARG A 1 2.22 -9.14 -19.33
C ARG A 1 1.09 -8.27 -18.80
N TYR A 2 0.18 -7.81 -19.65
CA TYR A 2 -1.10 -7.25 -19.21
C TYR A 2 -2.16 -8.32 -19.44
N TYR A 3 -2.91 -8.66 -18.39
CA TYR A 3 -4.04 -9.57 -18.46
C TYR A 3 -5.10 -9.01 -17.53
N ASN A 4 -6.29 -8.81 -18.05
CA ASN A 4 -7.42 -8.28 -17.29
C ASN A 4 -8.72 -8.75 -17.91
N GLU A 5 -9.68 -9.09 -17.07
CA GLU A 5 -11.07 -9.31 -17.45
C GLU A 5 -11.85 -8.10 -16.96
N VAL A 6 -12.44 -7.36 -17.90
CA VAL A 6 -13.10 -6.09 -17.61
C VAL A 6 -14.46 -6.05 -18.25
N GLU A 7 -15.48 -5.78 -17.44
CA GLU A 7 -16.81 -5.48 -17.94
C GLU A 7 -16.80 -4.10 -18.60
N VAL A 8 -17.37 -4.04 -19.80
CA VAL A 8 -17.44 -2.80 -20.59
C VAL A 8 -18.88 -2.51 -20.97
N GLU A 9 -19.16 -1.25 -21.26
CA GLU A 9 -20.48 -0.86 -21.74
C GLU A 9 -20.85 -1.59 -23.04
N LYS A 10 -22.14 -1.89 -23.20
CA LYS A 10 -22.67 -2.60 -24.38
C LYS A 10 -22.25 -1.99 -25.71
N ARG A 11 -22.14 -0.65 -25.78
CA ARG A 11 -21.68 0.05 -27.00
C ARG A 11 -20.22 -0.24 -27.29
N VAL A 12 -19.35 -0.24 -26.28
CA VAL A 12 -17.92 -0.57 -26.43
C VAL A 12 -17.76 -2.01 -26.89
N PHE A 13 -18.47 -2.96 -26.28
CA PHE A 13 -18.42 -4.37 -26.68
C PHE A 13 -18.81 -4.57 -28.15
N LYS A 14 -19.94 -3.98 -28.58
CA LYS A 14 -20.39 -4.05 -29.98
C LYS A 14 -19.37 -3.43 -30.94
N ASN A 15 -18.79 -2.29 -30.58
CA ASN A 15 -17.76 -1.65 -31.41
C ASN A 15 -16.52 -2.54 -31.56
N LEU A 16 -16.07 -3.20 -30.48
CA LEU A 16 -14.94 -4.14 -30.53
C LEU A 16 -15.22 -5.32 -31.47
N GLN A 17 -16.45 -5.88 -31.46
CA GLN A 17 -16.83 -6.94 -32.40
C GLN A 17 -16.69 -6.48 -33.86
N LEU A 18 -17.16 -5.26 -34.17
CA LEU A 18 -17.03 -4.67 -35.51
C LEU A 18 -15.57 -4.42 -35.89
N PHE A 19 -14.74 -3.97 -34.95
CA PHE A 19 -13.31 -3.70 -35.19
C PHE A 19 -12.49 -4.97 -35.44
N MET A 20 -13.01 -6.14 -35.06
CA MET A 20 -12.37 -7.44 -35.30
C MET A 20 -12.91 -8.17 -36.54
N GLU A 21 -13.99 -7.68 -37.13
CA GLU A 21 -14.65 -8.33 -38.26
C GLU A 21 -13.73 -8.34 -39.51
N ASN A 22 -13.65 -9.49 -40.19
CA ASN A 22 -12.81 -9.70 -41.37
C ASN A 22 -11.30 -9.38 -41.16
N LYS A 23 -10.79 -9.52 -39.93
CA LYS A 23 -9.37 -9.35 -39.61
C LYS A 23 -8.72 -10.65 -39.15
N ASP A 24 -7.47 -10.85 -39.56
CA ASP A 24 -6.63 -11.93 -39.06
C ASP A 24 -6.06 -11.59 -37.67
N PRO A 25 -5.68 -12.59 -36.84
CA PRO A 25 -5.18 -12.36 -35.48
C PRO A 25 -3.94 -11.45 -35.36
N GLY A 26 -3.19 -11.25 -36.45
CA GLY A 26 -2.02 -10.38 -36.49
C GLY A 26 -2.30 -8.94 -36.96
N ASN A 27 -3.54 -8.61 -37.35
CA ASN A 27 -3.90 -7.27 -37.82
C ASN A 27 -4.20 -6.32 -36.65
N ASP A 28 -4.00 -5.03 -36.90
CA ASP A 28 -4.30 -3.99 -35.90
C ASP A 28 -5.80 -3.92 -35.60
N LEU A 29 -6.13 -3.94 -34.30
CA LEU A 29 -7.51 -3.78 -33.83
C LEU A 29 -8.09 -2.43 -34.26
N PHE A 30 -7.31 -1.35 -34.12
CA PHE A 30 -7.69 0.01 -34.51
C PHE A 30 -6.94 0.45 -35.77
N ASP A 31 -7.29 -0.14 -36.91
CA ASP A 31 -6.60 -0.03 -38.21
C ASP A 31 -6.55 1.38 -38.80
N ARG A 32 -7.49 2.25 -38.41
CA ARG A 32 -7.57 3.65 -38.89
C ARG A 32 -7.12 4.68 -37.85
N LEU A 33 -6.56 4.23 -36.72
CA LEU A 33 -6.15 5.08 -35.62
C LEU A 33 -4.64 4.97 -35.42
N ASN A 34 -3.99 6.09 -35.16
CA ASN A 34 -2.61 6.11 -34.68
C ASN A 34 -2.46 7.14 -33.56
N THR A 35 -1.29 7.12 -32.90
CA THR A 35 -1.00 8.00 -31.77
C THR A 35 -1.01 9.48 -32.14
N THR A 36 -0.64 9.83 -33.38
CA THR A 36 -0.68 11.22 -33.86
C THR A 36 -2.11 11.73 -33.96
N ILE A 37 -3.01 10.95 -34.58
CA ILE A 37 -4.43 11.31 -34.71
C ILE A 37 -5.08 11.43 -33.32
N LEU A 38 -4.82 10.47 -32.43
CA LEU A 38 -5.36 10.49 -31.06
C LEU A 38 -4.90 11.73 -30.29
N ASN A 39 -3.58 12.00 -30.26
CA ASN A 39 -3.07 13.14 -29.49
C ASN A 39 -3.46 14.48 -30.09
N LYS A 40 -3.62 14.58 -31.41
CA LYS A 40 -4.17 15.79 -32.05
C LYS A 40 -5.59 16.06 -31.53
N HIS A 41 -6.45 15.05 -31.55
CA HIS A 41 -7.81 15.19 -31.03
C HIS A 41 -7.83 15.55 -29.54
N LEU A 42 -6.99 14.90 -28.72
CA LEU A 42 -6.89 15.23 -27.29
C LEU A 42 -6.46 16.69 -27.06
N ASN A 43 -5.48 17.19 -27.82
CA ASN A 43 -5.02 18.57 -27.72
C ASN A 43 -6.07 19.60 -28.15
N GLU A 44 -6.96 19.25 -29.08
CA GLU A 44 -8.11 20.08 -29.47
C GLU A 44 -9.15 20.19 -28.33
N LEU A 45 -9.27 19.15 -27.49
CA LEU A 45 -10.16 19.17 -26.32
C LEU A 45 -9.58 19.96 -25.15
N MET A 46 -8.26 19.91 -24.96
CA MET A 46 -7.54 20.66 -23.95
C MET A 46 -6.09 20.85 -24.39
N GLU A 47 -5.63 22.09 -24.42
CA GLU A 47 -4.25 22.42 -24.80
C GLU A 47 -3.23 21.65 -23.92
N GLY A 48 -2.28 20.98 -24.57
CA GLY A 48 -1.25 20.18 -23.91
C GLY A 48 -1.69 18.78 -23.47
N LEU A 49 -2.97 18.41 -23.64
CA LEU A 49 -3.47 17.08 -23.31
C LEU A 49 -2.94 16.04 -24.30
N SER A 50 -2.46 14.92 -23.74
CA SER A 50 -1.98 13.77 -24.51
C SER A 50 -2.30 12.47 -23.78
N ALA A 51 -2.23 11.33 -24.47
CA ALA A 51 -2.58 10.02 -23.89
C ALA A 51 -1.78 9.69 -22.61
N LYS A 52 -0.52 10.13 -22.51
CA LYS A 52 0.31 9.92 -21.31
C LYS A 52 -0.21 10.66 -20.07
N VAL A 53 -0.87 11.81 -20.25
CA VAL A 53 -1.37 12.64 -19.15
C VAL A 53 -2.45 11.89 -18.38
N PHE A 54 -3.28 11.08 -19.06
CA PHE A 54 -4.29 10.24 -18.41
C PHE A 54 -3.69 9.24 -17.42
N ARG A 55 -2.52 8.66 -17.72
CA ARG A 55 -1.85 7.76 -16.77
C ARG A 55 -1.42 8.49 -15.51
N THR A 56 -0.82 9.68 -15.64
CA THR A 56 -0.40 10.51 -14.50
C THR A 56 -1.60 11.00 -13.69
N TYR A 57 -2.66 11.47 -14.36
CA TYR A 57 -3.89 11.90 -13.73
C TYR A 57 -4.53 10.77 -12.93
N ASN A 58 -4.81 9.62 -13.57
CA ASN A 58 -5.45 8.49 -12.91
C ASN A 58 -4.60 7.98 -11.73
N ALA A 59 -3.27 7.90 -11.89
CA ALA A 59 -2.37 7.48 -10.83
C ALA A 59 -2.39 8.44 -9.62
N SER A 60 -2.28 9.75 -9.86
CA SER A 60 -2.27 10.76 -8.80
C SER A 60 -3.63 10.88 -8.11
N PHE A 61 -4.71 10.86 -8.89
CA PHE A 61 -6.07 10.91 -8.36
C PHE A 61 -6.40 9.67 -7.52
N THR A 62 -6.07 8.47 -8.00
CA THR A 62 -6.24 7.23 -7.22
C THR A 62 -5.41 7.27 -5.94
N LEU A 63 -4.16 7.76 -5.96
CA LEU A 63 -3.38 7.90 -4.73
C LEU A 63 -4.13 8.78 -3.72
N GLN A 64 -4.59 9.95 -4.13
CA GLN A 64 -5.29 10.87 -3.24
C GLN A 64 -6.54 10.24 -2.63
N GLN A 65 -7.41 9.66 -3.46
CA GLN A 65 -8.63 9.00 -2.99
C GLN A 65 -8.33 7.86 -2.01
N GLN A 66 -7.34 7.03 -2.32
CA GLN A 66 -6.97 5.91 -1.46
C GLN A 66 -6.31 6.36 -0.16
N LEU A 67 -5.56 7.46 -0.16
CA LEU A 67 -5.03 8.04 1.08
C LEU A 67 -6.15 8.61 1.96
N ASP A 68 -7.16 9.24 1.35
CA ASP A 68 -8.33 9.76 2.09
C ASP A 68 -9.20 8.63 2.67
N GLU A 69 -9.31 7.50 1.98
CA GLU A 69 -10.09 6.34 2.41
C GLU A 69 -9.36 5.47 3.46
N LEU A 70 -8.07 5.19 3.25
CA LEU A 70 -7.32 4.19 4.03
C LEU A 70 -6.63 4.77 5.26
N THR A 71 -6.45 6.08 5.35
CA THR A 71 -5.70 6.69 6.45
C THR A 71 -6.62 7.01 7.62
N ASP A 72 -6.46 6.28 8.72
CA ASP A 72 -7.05 6.61 10.01
C ASP A 72 -6.20 7.67 10.76
N PRO A 73 -6.76 8.82 11.15
CA PRO A 73 -6.05 9.86 11.90
C PRO A 73 -5.50 9.39 13.25
N ASP A 74 -6.16 8.45 13.92
CA ASP A 74 -5.80 7.99 15.27
C ASP A 74 -4.80 6.83 15.26
N SER A 75 -4.52 6.29 14.08
CA SER A 75 -3.53 5.23 13.88
C SER A 75 -2.10 5.69 14.15
N SER A 76 -1.25 4.74 14.54
CA SER A 76 0.19 4.97 14.73
C SER A 76 0.88 5.34 13.42
N VAL A 77 2.07 5.93 13.51
CA VAL A 77 2.89 6.27 12.33
C VAL A 77 3.17 5.04 11.46
N ALA A 78 3.37 3.86 12.06
CA ALA A 78 3.63 2.64 11.31
C ALA A 78 2.40 2.18 10.50
N GLU A 79 1.21 2.28 11.09
CA GLU A 79 -0.07 1.94 10.42
C GLU A 79 -0.38 2.93 9.30
N LYS A 80 -0.13 4.23 9.53
CA LYS A 80 -0.25 5.27 8.49
C LYS A 80 0.68 5.01 7.31
N ILE A 81 1.92 4.59 7.56
CA ILE A 81 2.85 4.20 6.48
C ILE A 81 2.33 2.99 5.71
N LEU A 82 1.74 1.99 6.39
CA LEU A 82 1.11 0.86 5.72
C LEU A 82 -0.07 1.29 4.84
N ALA A 83 -0.93 2.20 5.33
CA ALA A 83 -2.01 2.78 4.54
C ALA A 83 -1.48 3.49 3.28
N TYR A 84 -0.40 4.27 3.41
CA TYR A 84 0.26 4.90 2.27
C TYR A 84 0.78 3.88 1.25
N ASN A 85 1.43 2.81 1.71
CA ASN A 85 1.93 1.76 0.83
C ASN A 85 0.79 1.02 0.11
N ARG A 86 -0.33 0.77 0.78
CA ARG A 86 -1.55 0.21 0.17
C ARG A 86 -2.15 1.14 -0.88
N ALA A 87 -2.21 2.44 -0.61
CA ALA A 87 -2.66 3.43 -1.59
C ALA A 87 -1.74 3.44 -2.83
N ASN A 88 -0.42 3.45 -2.66
CA ASN A 88 0.52 3.36 -3.78
C ASN A 88 0.45 1.99 -4.49
N ARG A 89 0.14 0.90 -3.77
CA ARG A 89 -0.08 -0.42 -4.36
C ARG A 89 -1.28 -0.42 -5.29
N ALA A 90 -2.40 0.22 -4.91
CA ALA A 90 -3.56 0.37 -5.78
C ALA A 90 -3.19 1.09 -7.10
N VAL A 91 -2.38 2.16 -7.00
CA VAL A 91 -1.86 2.86 -8.19
C VAL A 91 -0.96 1.98 -9.04
N ALA A 92 -0.07 1.20 -8.41
CA ALA A 92 0.82 0.30 -9.12
C ALA A 92 0.06 -0.82 -9.83
N VAL A 93 -1.02 -1.34 -9.24
CA VAL A 93 -1.93 -2.30 -9.87
C VAL A 93 -2.64 -1.67 -11.07
N LEU A 94 -3.20 -0.47 -10.91
CA LEU A 94 -3.83 0.30 -12.00
C LEU A 94 -2.87 0.51 -13.18
N CYS A 95 -1.60 0.82 -12.89
CA CYS A 95 -0.56 1.03 -13.90
C CYS A 95 0.09 -0.28 -14.42
N ASN A 96 -0.37 -1.45 -13.94
CA ASN A 96 0.22 -2.76 -14.23
C ASN A 96 1.74 -2.86 -13.94
N HIS A 97 2.21 -2.22 -12.88
CA HIS A 97 3.59 -2.30 -12.41
C HIS A 97 3.84 -3.59 -11.63
N GLN A 98 3.90 -4.70 -12.34
CA GLN A 98 4.12 -6.04 -11.78
C GLN A 98 5.61 -6.38 -11.69
N ARG A 99 5.96 -7.26 -10.75
CA ARG A 99 7.27 -7.92 -10.66
C ARG A 99 7.11 -9.38 -10.27
N ALA A 100 8.09 -10.21 -10.62
CA ALA A 100 8.18 -11.55 -10.07
C ALA A 100 8.50 -11.51 -8.57
N VAL A 101 8.05 -12.52 -7.83
CA VAL A 101 8.40 -12.68 -6.41
C VAL A 101 9.92 -12.79 -6.28
N PRO A 102 10.57 -11.97 -5.44
CA PRO A 102 12.02 -12.05 -5.25
C PRO A 102 12.45 -13.45 -4.76
N LYS A 103 13.56 -13.98 -5.27
CA LYS A 103 14.06 -15.33 -4.92
C LYS A 103 14.27 -15.54 -3.40
N GLY A 104 14.62 -14.50 -2.67
CA GLY A 104 14.84 -14.54 -1.21
C GLY A 104 13.61 -14.20 -0.36
N HIS A 105 12.44 -13.97 -0.98
CA HIS A 105 11.25 -13.49 -0.27
C HIS A 105 10.82 -14.47 0.83
N GLN A 106 10.64 -15.75 0.48
CA GLN A 106 10.21 -16.79 1.42
C GLN A 106 11.11 -16.88 2.65
N LYS A 107 12.43 -17.00 2.45
CA LYS A 107 13.42 -17.04 3.53
C LYS A 107 13.41 -15.77 4.38
N SER A 108 13.14 -14.61 3.78
CA SER A 108 13.01 -13.37 4.54
C SER A 108 11.72 -13.29 5.34
N MET A 109 10.62 -13.90 4.87
CA MET A 109 9.35 -13.96 5.57
C MET A 109 9.43 -14.92 6.77
N GLU A 110 10.06 -16.08 6.60
CA GLU A 110 10.32 -17.03 7.68
C GLU A 110 11.10 -16.40 8.84
N LYS A 111 12.21 -15.71 8.54
CA LYS A 111 12.98 -14.98 9.55
C LYS A 111 12.19 -13.87 10.25
N LEU A 112 11.21 -13.28 9.57
CA LEU A 112 10.37 -12.25 10.16
C LEU A 112 9.33 -12.88 11.10
N LYS A 113 8.73 -14.00 10.70
CA LYS A 113 7.83 -14.81 11.54
C LYS A 113 8.51 -15.31 12.80
N GLU A 114 9.72 -15.85 12.71
CA GLU A 114 10.51 -16.25 13.88
C GLU A 114 10.69 -15.10 14.89
N LYS A 115 10.93 -13.87 14.41
CA LYS A 115 11.05 -12.68 15.26
C LYS A 115 9.72 -12.27 15.89
N ILE A 116 8.62 -12.39 15.14
CA ILE A 116 7.26 -12.12 15.61
C ILE A 116 6.90 -13.11 16.72
N ASP A 117 7.14 -14.40 16.49
CA ASP A 117 6.85 -15.46 17.46
C ASP A 117 7.66 -15.28 18.75
N ALA A 118 8.96 -15.00 18.62
CA ALA A 118 9.80 -14.69 19.78
C ALA A 118 9.31 -13.45 20.56
N LYS A 119 8.75 -12.44 19.87
CA LYS A 119 8.14 -11.27 20.52
C LYS A 119 6.82 -11.61 21.21
N LYS A 120 6.00 -12.45 20.60
CA LYS A 120 4.74 -12.94 21.19
C LYS A 120 4.99 -13.69 22.48
N GLU A 121 6.00 -14.56 22.52
CA GLU A 121 6.38 -15.25 23.76
C GLU A 121 6.91 -14.27 24.83
N ALA A 122 7.77 -13.32 24.46
CA ALA A 122 8.24 -12.29 25.39
C ALA A 122 7.10 -11.43 25.97
N ILE A 123 6.07 -11.14 25.17
CA ILE A 123 4.85 -10.43 25.61
C ILE A 123 4.06 -11.28 26.60
N LYS A 124 3.83 -12.57 26.32
CA LYS A 124 3.11 -13.47 27.25
C LYS A 124 3.80 -13.53 28.62
N ASP A 125 5.12 -13.62 28.64
CA ASP A 125 5.90 -13.59 29.88
C ASP A 125 5.78 -12.24 30.59
N ALA A 126 5.87 -11.13 29.85
CA ALA A 126 5.71 -9.78 30.41
C ALA A 126 4.29 -9.55 30.97
N GLU A 127 3.25 -10.04 30.29
CA GLU A 127 1.86 -9.98 30.77
C GLU A 127 1.68 -10.73 32.09
N ARG A 128 2.27 -11.92 32.22
CA ARG A 128 2.28 -12.67 33.48
C ARG A 128 2.97 -11.86 34.58
N GLN A 129 4.16 -11.32 34.30
CA GLN A 129 4.92 -10.51 35.26
C GLN A 129 4.18 -9.22 35.68
N VAL A 130 3.45 -8.58 34.77
CA VAL A 130 2.62 -7.40 35.04
C VAL A 130 1.43 -7.79 35.92
N LYS A 131 0.78 -8.93 35.63
CA LYS A 131 -0.35 -9.44 36.42
C LYS A 131 0.06 -9.73 37.86
N ASP A 132 1.22 -10.36 38.06
CA ASP A 132 1.73 -10.66 39.40
C ASP A 132 2.14 -9.37 40.14
N ALA A 133 2.89 -8.48 39.47
CA ALA A 133 3.25 -7.20 40.07
C ALA A 133 2.03 -6.31 40.41
N LYS A 134 0.94 -6.43 39.64
CA LYS A 134 -0.33 -5.73 39.93
C LYS A 134 -0.96 -6.22 41.23
N LYS A 135 -0.88 -7.53 41.52
CA LYS A 135 -1.38 -8.10 42.78
C LYS A 135 -0.55 -7.59 43.95
N ASP A 136 0.77 -7.62 43.83
CA ASP A 136 1.70 -7.15 44.86
C ASP A 136 1.52 -5.65 45.14
N ALA A 137 1.31 -4.83 44.10
CA ALA A 137 1.11 -3.39 44.23
C ALA A 137 -0.24 -2.98 44.86
N LYS A 138 -1.24 -3.88 44.90
CA LYS A 138 -2.60 -3.56 45.41
C LYS A 138 -2.59 -3.24 46.91
N HIS A 139 -1.75 -3.94 47.68
CA HIS A 139 -1.53 -3.71 49.11
C HIS A 139 -0.06 -3.42 49.45
N GLY A 140 0.80 -3.31 48.44
CA GLY A 140 2.23 -3.08 48.59
C GLY A 140 2.61 -1.61 48.82
N SER A 141 3.89 -1.41 49.11
CA SER A 141 4.48 -0.08 49.33
C SER A 141 4.65 0.69 48.01
N VAL A 142 5.16 1.92 48.12
CA VAL A 142 5.54 2.74 46.96
C VAL A 142 6.50 1.99 46.02
N LYS A 143 7.36 1.12 46.57
CA LYS A 143 8.31 0.33 45.80
C LYS A 143 7.60 -0.67 44.88
N GLU A 144 6.61 -1.42 45.38
CA GLU A 144 5.87 -2.39 44.58
C GLU A 144 5.04 -1.71 43.48
N LYS A 145 4.47 -0.53 43.76
CA LYS A 145 3.78 0.30 42.75
C LYS A 145 4.73 0.74 41.63
N MET A 146 5.95 1.20 41.98
CA MET A 146 6.97 1.55 40.98
C MET A 146 7.39 0.34 40.12
N VAL A 147 7.47 -0.86 40.71
CA VAL A 147 7.79 -2.09 39.97
C VAL A 147 6.68 -2.43 38.98
N TYR A 148 5.41 -2.32 39.39
CA TYR A 148 4.27 -2.50 38.50
C TYR A 148 4.33 -1.53 37.30
N ASP A 149 4.55 -0.24 37.55
CA ASP A 149 4.61 0.77 36.49
C ASP A 149 5.75 0.50 35.50
N LYS A 150 6.92 0.08 35.99
CA LYS A 150 8.06 -0.30 35.13
C LYS A 150 7.73 -1.50 34.24
N LYS A 151 7.11 -2.54 34.80
CA LYS A 151 6.71 -3.73 34.04
C LYS A 151 5.62 -3.42 33.03
N LYS A 152 4.65 -2.57 33.39
CA LYS A 152 3.59 -2.11 32.48
C LYS A 152 4.18 -1.36 31.28
N LYS A 153 5.08 -0.40 31.51
CA LYS A 153 5.78 0.33 30.43
C LYS A 153 6.61 -0.60 29.53
N LEU A 154 7.23 -1.63 30.12
CA LEU A 154 7.96 -2.63 29.35
C LEU A 154 7.03 -3.43 28.43
N LEU A 155 5.86 -3.84 28.94
CA LEU A 155 4.85 -4.55 28.18
C LEU A 155 4.32 -3.71 27.00
N GLU A 156 3.96 -2.45 27.25
CA GLU A 156 3.52 -1.51 26.20
C GLU A 156 4.58 -1.38 25.10
N ARG A 157 5.86 -1.21 25.48
CA ARG A 157 6.96 -1.15 24.51
C ARG A 157 7.12 -2.43 23.69
N LEU A 158 6.93 -3.60 24.30
CA LEU A 158 7.00 -4.89 23.59
C LEU A 158 5.84 -5.04 22.61
N GLN A 159 4.63 -4.64 23.00
CA GLN A 159 3.44 -4.62 22.13
C GLN A 159 3.64 -3.69 20.93
N ASP A 160 4.18 -2.49 21.14
CA ASP A 160 4.53 -1.56 20.04
C ASP A 160 5.55 -2.15 19.06
N GLN A 161 6.55 -2.86 19.59
CA GLN A 161 7.56 -3.54 18.77
C GLN A 161 6.95 -4.68 17.95
N LEU A 162 6.04 -5.45 18.56
CA LEU A 162 5.33 -6.51 17.87
C LEU A 162 4.46 -5.94 16.73
N ASN A 163 3.67 -4.90 17.00
CA ASN A 163 2.81 -4.27 16.00
C ASN A 163 3.63 -3.83 14.77
N LYS A 164 4.80 -3.19 14.99
CA LYS A 164 5.70 -2.79 13.90
C LYS A 164 6.20 -3.98 13.05
N LEU A 165 6.46 -5.14 13.67
CA LEU A 165 6.91 -6.34 12.95
C LEU A 165 5.76 -6.95 12.14
N GLU A 166 4.55 -7.01 12.68
CA GLU A 166 3.36 -7.54 11.99
C GLU A 166 2.95 -6.64 10.82
N ILE A 167 3.06 -5.32 10.97
CA ILE A 167 2.88 -4.36 9.88
C ILE A 167 3.93 -4.58 8.79
N GLN A 168 5.20 -4.77 9.17
CA GLN A 168 6.27 -5.03 8.22
C GLN A 168 6.06 -6.36 7.46
N GLU A 169 5.54 -7.38 8.12
CA GLU A 169 5.20 -8.66 7.50
C GLU A 169 4.11 -8.46 6.44
N THR A 170 3.04 -7.78 6.84
CA THR A 170 1.88 -7.47 5.99
C THR A 170 2.33 -6.69 4.75
N ASP A 171 3.06 -5.59 4.92
CA ASP A 171 3.55 -4.74 3.83
C ASP A 171 4.42 -5.51 2.83
N ARG A 172 5.26 -6.44 3.33
CA ARG A 172 6.12 -7.25 2.47
C ARG A 172 5.33 -8.28 1.67
N ASP A 173 4.37 -8.95 2.28
CA ASP A 173 3.58 -9.97 1.61
C ASP A 173 2.65 -9.35 0.55
N GLU A 174 1.96 -8.27 0.89
CA GLU A 174 1.05 -7.55 -0.02
C GLU A 174 1.78 -7.05 -1.29
N ASN A 175 3.05 -6.65 -1.15
CA ASN A 175 3.86 -6.07 -2.22
C ASN A 175 4.78 -7.08 -2.93
N LYS A 176 4.73 -8.38 -2.64
CA LYS A 176 5.68 -9.37 -3.18
C LYS A 176 5.69 -9.46 -4.71
N THR A 177 4.56 -9.18 -5.36
CA THR A 177 4.41 -9.18 -6.83
C THR A 177 4.25 -7.78 -7.45
N ILE A 178 4.32 -6.72 -6.65
CA ILE A 178 4.04 -5.34 -7.12
C ILE A 178 5.29 -4.46 -7.01
N ALA A 179 5.56 -3.68 -8.04
CA ALA A 179 6.68 -2.75 -8.11
C ALA A 179 6.23 -1.30 -7.85
N LEU A 180 6.38 -0.85 -6.61
CA LEU A 180 5.92 0.47 -6.15
C LEU A 180 6.80 1.66 -6.59
N GLY A 181 8.05 1.40 -6.98
CA GLY A 181 9.02 2.47 -7.27
C GLY A 181 8.66 3.28 -8.52
N THR A 182 8.19 2.60 -9.58
CA THR A 182 7.89 3.24 -10.86
C THR A 182 6.72 4.21 -10.76
N SER A 183 5.63 3.83 -10.05
CA SER A 183 4.50 4.73 -9.78
C SER A 183 4.98 5.93 -8.95
N LYS A 184 5.69 5.65 -7.85
CA LYS A 184 6.16 6.67 -6.90
C LYS A 184 6.99 7.78 -7.55
N LEU A 185 7.88 7.44 -8.48
CA LEU A 185 8.81 8.42 -9.07
C LEU A 185 8.26 9.15 -10.30
N ASN A 186 7.36 8.52 -11.07
CA ASN A 186 7.03 9.02 -12.41
C ASN A 186 5.56 9.41 -12.59
N TYR A 187 4.65 8.94 -11.75
CA TYR A 187 3.21 9.05 -11.99
C TYR A 187 2.42 9.68 -10.84
N LEU A 188 3.04 9.85 -9.66
CA LEU A 188 2.41 10.48 -8.51
C LEU A 188 2.84 11.95 -8.42
N ASP A 189 1.87 12.85 -8.21
CA ASP A 189 2.16 14.21 -7.80
C ASP A 189 2.76 14.20 -6.38
N PRO A 190 4.04 14.58 -6.19
CA PRO A 190 4.70 14.52 -4.89
C PRO A 190 4.05 15.47 -3.86
N ARG A 191 3.30 16.48 -4.29
CA ARG A 191 2.59 17.40 -3.39
C ARG A 191 1.50 16.68 -2.61
N ILE A 192 0.89 15.64 -3.18
CA ILE A 192 -0.08 14.79 -2.48
C ILE A 192 0.60 14.10 -1.29
N SER A 193 1.76 13.49 -1.52
CA SER A 193 2.55 12.83 -0.47
C SER A 193 3.02 13.81 0.59
N VAL A 194 3.53 14.98 0.20
CA VAL A 194 3.98 16.02 1.14
C VAL A 194 2.80 16.54 1.97
N ALA A 195 1.65 16.79 1.36
CA ALA A 195 0.45 17.24 2.07
C ALA A 195 -0.02 16.17 3.07
N TRP A 196 -0.03 14.90 2.67
CA TRP A 196 -0.38 13.77 3.54
C TRP A 196 0.59 13.65 4.73
N CYS A 197 1.91 13.70 4.49
CA CYS A 197 2.93 13.66 5.54
C CYS A 197 2.72 14.78 6.56
N LYS A 198 2.47 16.01 6.09
CA LYS A 198 2.19 17.16 6.97
C LYS A 198 0.86 17.05 7.71
N LYS A 199 -0.18 16.51 7.07
CA LYS A 199 -1.53 16.38 7.68
C LYS A 199 -1.55 15.39 8.85
N TYR A 200 -0.75 14.33 8.76
CA TYR A 200 -0.76 13.22 9.72
C TYR A 200 0.52 13.10 10.56
N ASP A 201 1.37 14.14 10.55
CA ASP A 201 2.65 14.20 11.26
C ASP A 201 3.57 13.00 10.99
N VAL A 202 3.58 12.53 9.73
CA VAL A 202 4.48 11.45 9.28
C VAL A 202 5.75 12.09 8.71
N PRO A 203 6.95 11.73 9.19
CA PRO A 203 8.21 12.22 8.65
C PRO A 203 8.34 11.91 7.14
N ILE A 204 8.82 12.90 6.37
CA ILE A 204 9.04 12.80 4.91
C ILE A 204 10.24 11.89 4.60
#